data_AF-A0A6P0U4U8-F1
#
_entry.id   AF-A0A6P0U4U8-F1
#
_cell.length_a   1.000
_cell.length_b   1.000
_cell.length_c   1.000
_cell.angle_alpha   90.00
_cell.angle_beta   90.00
_cell.angle_gamma   90.00
#
_symmetry.space_group_name_H-M   'P 1'
#
loop_
_entity.id
_entity.type
_entity.pdbx_description
1 polymer ?
#
loop_
_entity_poly.entity_id
_entity_poly.type
_entity_poly.pdbx_seq_one_letter_code
_entity_poly.pdbx_strand_id
1 'polypeptide(L)'
;MGASLYWLSLTILKLTLDITNDFLVWLPYFQPIQIFYRDPTRNFIIFLTVLFVFSPWLIDGLLTLGYGLQNLPTTTLINYSKEANKLLRSFCQKRKIQKIKLKILPIDVPIAFSYGWLPRFFRIVVSQGLLDKLAEDEIATIYAREISHVKNGDFWLISIATLMLQIPYTIYWQLTFLADWVLDFIERGLPDFLPEFIKSCLPILVSGFRVFAAIISTLSYGLYWLLKLPILWLSRRRVYYSDRLACNLTGNPNGLTRSILKITIEMANDIQNQGKIRNLLESFELLMPVGINQAITVGSVCSHSNFESIFNWDILNPYSHWLAINNSHPLLGERLKILSLYANFWQLETELNLENINANAIEKNQLSRNKQEKSLTTPNFNLQKLLLQGAPFFGMLIGLLFAGLFWLIGGISSAVGLWRLDWLWGDISILVGSLAIGFSIGILIRINHFFPDIKPSKTLQHPNLLELLTAPEALPLDSQSIQLKGQLLGKSGMSNLLGQDLILQTTEGLIKLHYSSQLGPIGNLWPTLTNPGSLVGKSITVTGWWRRGAIPWIDINNLKADGGKIINNGHPVWSTIVACIFSIWGVYMIYVGRF
;
A
#
# COMPACT_ATOMS: atom_id res chain seq x y z
N MET A 1 -2.05 -15.26 11.45
CA MET A 1 -2.63 -14.04 10.86
C MET A 1 -3.70 -13.38 11.75
N GLY A 2 -4.83 -14.05 12.04
CA GLY A 2 -5.81 -13.50 13.00
C GLY A 2 -5.17 -13.15 14.36
N ALA A 3 -4.31 -14.04 14.88
CA ALA A 3 -3.53 -13.80 16.08
C ALA A 3 -2.56 -12.60 15.97
N SER A 4 -1.87 -12.43 14.84
CA SER A 4 -0.89 -11.34 14.69
C SER A 4 -1.58 -9.98 14.61
N LEU A 5 -2.71 -9.88 13.90
CA LEU A 5 -3.52 -8.65 13.88
C LEU A 5 -4.09 -8.35 15.28
N TYR A 6 -4.59 -9.38 15.97
CA TYR A 6 -5.08 -9.26 17.36
C TYR A 6 -4.00 -8.74 18.30
N TRP A 7 -2.83 -9.39 18.35
CA TRP A 7 -1.74 -8.98 19.24
C TRP A 7 -1.22 -7.59 18.90
N LEU A 8 -1.03 -7.28 17.62
CA LEU A 8 -0.59 -5.96 17.18
C LEU A 8 -1.58 -4.87 17.64
N SER A 9 -2.87 -5.05 17.35
CA SER A 9 -3.91 -4.09 17.73
C SER A 9 -4.07 -3.94 19.25
N LEU A 10 -4.00 -5.03 20.01
CA LEU A 10 -4.04 -5.00 21.47
C LEU A 10 -2.82 -4.28 22.06
N THR A 11 -1.62 -4.56 21.55
CA THR A 11 -0.39 -3.90 22.00
C THR A 11 -0.44 -2.40 21.71
N ILE A 12 -0.87 -2.00 20.52
CA ILE A 12 -1.05 -0.58 20.18
C ILE A 12 -2.06 0.07 21.13
N LEU A 13 -3.17 -0.59 21.40
CA LEU A 13 -4.18 -0.08 22.33
C LEU A 13 -3.58 0.13 23.73
N LYS A 14 -2.91 -0.87 24.30
CA LYS A 14 -2.25 -0.75 25.61
C LYS A 14 -1.25 0.41 25.64
N LEU A 15 -0.35 0.45 24.65
CA LEU A 15 0.64 1.50 24.52
C LEU A 15 -0.01 2.90 24.43
N THR A 16 -1.10 3.04 23.68
CA THR A 16 -1.81 4.31 23.54
C THR A 16 -2.45 4.74 24.86
N LEU A 17 -3.06 3.81 25.60
CA LEU A 17 -3.66 4.09 26.91
C LEU A 17 -2.60 4.51 27.93
N ASP A 18 -1.48 3.80 27.97
CA ASP A 18 -0.36 4.08 28.88
C ASP A 18 0.26 5.46 28.59
N ILE A 19 0.63 5.72 27.33
CA ILE A 19 1.19 7.02 26.89
C ILE A 19 0.22 8.17 27.22
N THR A 20 -1.09 7.96 27.01
CA THR A 20 -2.08 8.99 27.30
C THR A 20 -2.13 9.32 28.79
N ASN A 21 -2.12 8.30 29.65
CA ASN A 21 -2.11 8.52 31.10
C ASN A 21 -0.81 9.17 31.58
N ASP A 22 0.35 8.72 31.09
CA ASP A 22 1.64 9.31 31.44
C ASP A 22 1.69 10.79 31.05
N PHE A 23 1.16 11.13 29.86
CA PHE A 23 1.04 12.51 29.42
C PHE A 23 0.09 13.34 30.30
N LEU A 24 -1.05 12.76 30.72
CA LEU A 24 -1.99 13.45 31.63
C LEU A 24 -1.38 13.70 33.02
N VAL A 25 -0.59 12.76 33.55
CA VAL A 25 0.13 12.94 34.82
C VAL A 25 1.15 14.08 34.74
N TRP A 26 1.79 14.25 33.58
CA TRP A 26 2.73 15.34 33.36
C TRP A 26 2.04 16.72 33.29
N LEU A 27 0.75 16.78 32.95
CA LEU A 27 -0.01 18.02 32.87
C LEU A 27 -0.59 18.43 34.24
N PRO A 28 -0.28 19.63 34.76
CA PRO A 28 -0.62 20.03 36.13
C PRO A 28 -2.13 20.14 36.43
N TYR A 29 -2.97 20.23 35.39
CA TYR A 29 -4.42 20.48 35.53
C TYR A 29 -5.31 19.29 35.16
N PHE A 30 -4.74 18.15 34.73
CA PHE A 30 -5.52 16.99 34.29
C PHE A 30 -5.30 15.80 35.21
N GLN A 31 -6.40 15.14 35.60
CA GLN A 31 -6.31 13.88 36.34
C GLN A 31 -6.17 12.71 35.35
N PRO A 32 -5.34 11.69 35.66
CA PRO A 32 -5.22 10.52 34.83
C PRO A 32 -6.54 9.74 34.79
N ILE A 33 -6.82 9.12 33.64
CA ILE A 33 -8.06 8.40 33.42
C ILE A 33 -7.92 7.01 34.03
N GLN A 34 -8.60 6.77 35.16
CA GLN A 34 -8.46 5.54 35.95
C GLN A 34 -8.77 4.26 35.16
N ILE A 35 -9.63 4.34 34.15
CA ILE A 35 -9.97 3.17 33.33
C ILE A 35 -8.83 2.72 32.41
N PHE A 36 -7.88 3.61 32.09
CA PHE A 36 -6.76 3.32 31.19
C PHE A 36 -5.66 2.49 31.86
N TYR A 37 -5.56 2.52 33.20
CA TYR A 37 -4.66 1.64 33.96
C TYR A 37 -5.16 0.19 34.08
N ARG A 38 -6.43 -0.07 33.71
CA ARG A 38 -6.98 -1.43 33.74
C ARG A 38 -6.61 -2.15 32.46
N ASP A 39 -6.33 -3.45 32.55
CA ASP A 39 -6.03 -4.26 31.37
C ASP A 39 -7.19 -4.24 30.36
N PRO A 40 -7.01 -3.66 29.15
CA PRO A 40 -8.09 -3.49 28.18
C PRO A 40 -8.48 -4.81 27.48
N THR A 41 -7.74 -5.90 27.71
CA THR A 41 -7.88 -7.18 26.98
C THR A 41 -9.34 -7.67 26.90
N ARG A 42 -10.07 -7.68 28.02
CA ARG A 42 -11.46 -8.14 28.03
C ARG A 42 -12.37 -7.26 27.18
N ASN A 43 -12.26 -5.94 27.34
CA ASN A 43 -13.08 -4.98 26.59
C ASN A 43 -12.74 -5.02 25.10
N PHE A 44 -11.46 -5.22 24.77
CA PHE A 44 -11.00 -5.34 23.39
C PHE A 44 -11.55 -6.60 22.72
N ILE A 45 -11.58 -7.75 23.41
CA ILE A 45 -12.20 -8.98 22.89
C ILE A 45 -13.71 -8.78 22.66
N ILE A 46 -14.41 -8.13 23.60
CA ILE A 46 -15.84 -7.80 23.42
C ILE A 46 -16.01 -6.93 22.18
N PHE A 47 -15.22 -5.87 22.04
CA PHE A 47 -15.25 -4.98 20.88
C PHE A 47 -15.02 -5.72 19.56
N LEU A 48 -14.00 -6.58 19.48
CA LEU A 48 -13.74 -7.40 18.29
C LEU A 48 -14.87 -8.38 17.98
N THR A 49 -15.50 -8.95 19.02
CA THR A 49 -16.63 -9.87 18.85
C THR A 49 -17.85 -9.13 18.28
N VAL A 50 -18.14 -7.94 18.80
CA VAL A 50 -19.19 -7.06 18.26
C VAL A 50 -18.87 -6.70 16.82
N LEU A 51 -17.65 -6.25 16.52
CA LEU A 51 -17.21 -5.94 15.16
C LEU A 51 -17.37 -7.15 14.23
N PHE A 52 -16.98 -8.34 14.67
CA PHE A 52 -17.11 -9.57 13.89
C PHE A 52 -18.57 -9.86 13.52
N VAL A 53 -19.45 -9.89 14.52
CA VAL A 53 -20.88 -10.22 14.36
C VAL A 53 -21.58 -9.19 13.49
N PHE A 54 -21.33 -7.90 13.73
CA PHE A 54 -22.00 -6.81 13.00
C PHE A 54 -21.28 -6.40 11.72
N SER A 55 -20.12 -7.00 11.41
CA SER A 55 -19.30 -6.64 10.25
C SER A 55 -20.06 -6.48 8.93
N PRO A 56 -21.03 -7.34 8.58
CA PRO A 56 -21.70 -7.23 7.30
C PRO A 56 -22.58 -5.99 7.24
N TRP A 57 -23.24 -5.59 8.34
CA TRP A 57 -24.12 -4.41 8.36
C TRP A 57 -23.33 -3.12 8.51
N LEU A 58 -22.24 -3.14 9.26
CA LEU A 58 -21.33 -2.00 9.38
C LEU A 58 -20.69 -1.67 8.02
N ILE A 59 -20.23 -2.67 7.26
CA ILE A 59 -19.70 -2.45 5.90
C ILE A 59 -20.82 -1.95 4.96
N ASP A 60 -22.03 -2.53 5.02
CA ASP A 60 -23.18 -2.01 4.24
C ASP A 60 -23.40 -0.52 4.55
N GLY A 61 -23.42 -0.13 5.83
CA GLY A 61 -23.61 1.25 6.27
C GLY A 61 -22.51 2.20 5.76
N LEU A 62 -21.23 1.80 5.89
CA LEU A 62 -20.10 2.57 5.37
C LEU A 62 -20.19 2.78 3.85
N LEU A 63 -20.55 1.72 3.11
CA LEU A 63 -20.67 1.79 1.66
C LEU A 63 -21.92 2.57 1.21
N THR A 64 -23.04 2.46 1.93
CA THR A 64 -24.25 3.23 1.65
C THR A 64 -24.02 4.72 1.91
N LEU A 65 -23.47 5.09 3.07
CA LEU A 65 -23.23 6.49 3.44
C LEU A 65 -22.11 7.13 2.61
N GLY A 66 -21.04 6.38 2.32
CA GLY A 66 -19.88 6.92 1.61
C GLY A 66 -20.01 6.89 0.08
N TYR A 67 -20.70 5.90 -0.47
CA TYR A 67 -20.65 5.58 -1.91
C TYR A 67 -22.00 5.19 -2.53
N GLY A 68 -23.11 5.29 -1.80
CA GLY A 68 -24.45 5.05 -2.35
C GLY A 68 -24.75 3.59 -2.70
N LEU A 69 -24.26 2.62 -1.91
CA LEU A 69 -24.54 1.19 -2.10
C LEU A 69 -26.05 0.88 -2.17
N GLN A 70 -26.45 0.18 -3.23
CA GLN A 70 -27.83 -0.26 -3.50
C GLN A 70 -27.93 -1.79 -3.58
N ASN A 71 -29.15 -2.32 -3.50
CA ASN A 71 -29.40 -3.74 -3.78
C ASN A 71 -29.38 -3.99 -5.29
N LEU A 72 -28.73 -5.07 -5.73
CA LEU A 72 -28.76 -5.51 -7.12
C LEU A 72 -29.81 -6.63 -7.29
N PRO A 73 -30.92 -6.37 -8.00
CA PRO A 73 -31.89 -7.41 -8.32
C PRO A 73 -31.26 -8.49 -9.20
N THR A 74 -31.61 -9.75 -8.95
CA THR A 74 -31.12 -10.88 -9.77
C THR A 74 -31.59 -10.78 -11.22
N THR A 75 -32.75 -10.16 -11.47
CA THR A 75 -33.26 -9.87 -12.83
C THR A 75 -32.34 -8.93 -13.59
N THR A 76 -31.83 -7.88 -12.93
CA THR A 76 -30.83 -6.98 -13.52
C THR A 76 -29.55 -7.73 -13.87
N LEU A 77 -29.03 -8.57 -12.96
CA LEU A 77 -27.83 -9.38 -13.26
C LEU A 77 -28.05 -10.32 -14.46
N ILE A 78 -29.24 -10.92 -14.59
CA ILE A 78 -29.55 -11.81 -15.73
C ILE A 78 -29.47 -11.07 -17.07
N ASN A 79 -29.80 -9.77 -17.11
CA ASN A 79 -29.71 -8.97 -18.33
C ASN A 79 -28.26 -8.72 -18.76
N TYR A 80 -27.33 -8.61 -17.80
CA TYR A 80 -25.91 -8.41 -18.05
C TYR A 80 -25.13 -9.72 -18.27
N SER A 81 -25.43 -10.75 -17.47
CA SER A 81 -24.78 -12.06 -17.57
C SER A 81 -25.70 -13.18 -17.08
N LYS A 82 -26.22 -13.97 -18.02
CA LYS A 82 -27.00 -15.17 -17.73
C LYS A 82 -26.11 -16.23 -17.12
N GLU A 83 -24.86 -16.32 -17.58
CA GLU A 83 -23.85 -17.25 -17.08
C GLU A 83 -23.55 -17.02 -15.60
N ALA A 84 -23.29 -15.78 -15.18
CA ALA A 84 -23.05 -15.44 -13.77
C ALA A 84 -24.21 -15.86 -12.88
N ASN A 85 -25.46 -15.59 -13.29
CA ASN A 85 -26.64 -16.01 -12.55
C ASN A 85 -26.80 -17.54 -12.49
N LYS A 86 -26.54 -18.28 -13.59
CA LYS A 86 -26.55 -19.75 -13.58
C LYS A 86 -25.52 -20.32 -12.60
N LEU A 87 -24.31 -19.76 -12.62
CA LEU A 87 -23.21 -20.14 -11.75
C LEU A 87 -23.56 -19.89 -10.27
N LEU A 88 -24.11 -18.73 -9.93
CA LEU A 88 -24.58 -18.40 -8.58
C LEU A 88 -25.67 -19.36 -8.10
N ARG A 89 -26.68 -19.66 -8.95
CA ARG A 89 -27.76 -20.60 -8.62
C ARG A 89 -27.24 -22.00 -8.36
N SER A 90 -26.39 -22.52 -9.25
CA SER A 90 -25.76 -23.84 -9.12
C SER A 90 -24.92 -23.93 -7.84
N PHE A 91 -24.15 -22.88 -7.53
CA PHE A 91 -23.37 -22.83 -6.30
C PHE A 91 -24.25 -22.83 -5.05
N CYS A 92 -25.30 -21.99 -5.02
CA CYS A 92 -26.24 -21.92 -3.90
C CYS A 92 -26.94 -23.25 -3.66
N GLN A 93 -27.40 -23.92 -4.72
CA GLN A 93 -28.04 -25.25 -4.65
C GLN A 93 -27.07 -26.30 -4.09
N LYS A 94 -25.87 -26.42 -4.66
CA LYS A 94 -24.84 -27.39 -4.21
C LYS A 94 -24.42 -27.16 -2.77
N ARG A 95 -24.38 -25.91 -2.31
CA ARG A 95 -23.96 -25.53 -0.95
C ARG A 95 -25.12 -25.41 0.05
N LYS A 96 -26.36 -25.67 -0.37
CA LYS A 96 -27.58 -25.46 0.45
C LYS A 96 -27.63 -24.03 1.05
N ILE A 97 -27.16 -23.04 0.31
CA ILE A 97 -27.23 -21.61 0.68
C ILE A 97 -28.52 -21.06 0.06
N GLN A 98 -29.40 -20.49 0.88
CA GLN A 98 -30.71 -20.02 0.41
C GLN A 98 -30.58 -18.93 -0.67
N LYS A 99 -29.77 -17.89 -0.41
CA LYS A 99 -29.54 -16.80 -1.35
C LYS A 99 -28.31 -15.98 -0.95
N ILE A 100 -27.45 -15.67 -1.92
CA ILE A 100 -26.38 -14.68 -1.76
C ILE A 100 -26.95 -13.28 -2.03
N LYS A 101 -26.65 -12.31 -1.16
CA LYS A 101 -27.11 -10.94 -1.36
C LYS A 101 -26.20 -10.24 -2.37
N LEU A 102 -26.80 -9.69 -3.42
CA LEU A 102 -26.10 -8.93 -4.45
C LEU A 102 -26.34 -7.44 -4.22
N LYS A 103 -25.28 -6.65 -4.39
CA LYS A 103 -25.28 -5.21 -4.19
C LYS A 103 -24.56 -4.52 -5.34
N ILE A 104 -24.91 -3.27 -5.60
CA ILE A 104 -24.32 -2.46 -6.66
C ILE A 104 -23.88 -1.09 -6.13
N LEU A 105 -22.72 -0.63 -6.59
CA LEU A 105 -22.20 0.72 -6.38
C LEU A 105 -22.34 1.55 -7.67
N PRO A 106 -22.89 2.77 -7.61
CA PRO A 106 -23.08 3.64 -8.76
C PRO A 106 -21.77 4.38 -9.12
N ILE A 107 -20.74 3.63 -9.50
CA ILE A 107 -19.44 4.17 -9.93
C ILE A 107 -18.99 3.50 -11.23
N ASP A 108 -18.24 4.25 -12.04
CA ASP A 108 -17.84 3.82 -13.39
C ASP A 108 -16.59 2.93 -13.42
N VAL A 109 -15.86 2.82 -12.32
CA VAL A 109 -14.68 1.94 -12.22
C VAL A 109 -15.15 0.50 -12.06
N PRO A 110 -14.71 -0.45 -12.90
CA PRO A 110 -15.11 -1.85 -12.79
C PRO A 110 -14.45 -2.51 -11.58
N ILE A 111 -15.20 -2.62 -10.48
CA ILE A 111 -14.75 -3.27 -9.25
C ILE A 111 -15.78 -4.29 -8.79
N ALA A 112 -15.29 -5.37 -8.21
CA ALA A 112 -16.07 -6.34 -7.46
C ALA A 112 -15.36 -6.68 -6.17
N PHE A 113 -16.11 -6.99 -5.14
CA PHE A 113 -15.58 -7.58 -3.93
C PHE A 113 -16.69 -8.22 -3.10
N SER A 114 -16.30 -8.99 -2.09
CA SER A 114 -17.23 -9.69 -1.22
C SER A 114 -16.83 -9.61 0.24
N TYR A 115 -17.84 -9.65 1.12
CA TYR A 115 -17.67 -9.61 2.57
C TYR A 115 -18.81 -10.33 3.31
N GLY A 116 -18.57 -10.61 4.58
CA GLY A 116 -19.47 -11.32 5.48
C GLY A 116 -18.69 -12.16 6.49
N TRP A 117 -19.37 -12.82 7.42
CA TRP A 117 -18.73 -13.77 8.35
C TRP A 117 -19.38 -15.17 8.36
N LEU A 118 -20.55 -15.31 7.75
CA LEU A 118 -21.21 -16.59 7.50
C LEU A 118 -21.71 -16.64 6.05
N PRO A 119 -21.85 -17.84 5.44
CA PRO A 119 -22.41 -17.99 4.10
C PRO A 119 -23.80 -17.34 3.93
N ARG A 120 -24.65 -17.36 4.96
CA ARG A 120 -25.97 -16.70 4.95
C ARG A 120 -25.91 -15.16 4.95
N PHE A 121 -24.81 -14.59 5.43
CA PHE A 121 -24.56 -13.14 5.48
C PHE A 121 -23.53 -12.69 4.45
N PHE A 122 -23.17 -13.58 3.52
CA PHE A 122 -22.26 -13.29 2.44
C PHE A 122 -22.90 -12.32 1.44
N ARG A 123 -22.17 -11.27 1.09
CA ARG A 123 -22.58 -10.28 0.11
C ARG A 123 -21.53 -10.13 -0.96
N ILE A 124 -21.99 -9.99 -2.20
CA ILE A 124 -21.16 -9.61 -3.33
C ILE A 124 -21.56 -8.19 -3.73
N VAL A 125 -20.59 -7.31 -3.78
CA VAL A 125 -20.72 -5.94 -4.29
C VAL A 125 -20.01 -5.87 -5.63
N VAL A 126 -20.72 -5.35 -6.63
CA VAL A 126 -20.13 -4.98 -7.92
C VAL A 126 -20.38 -3.49 -8.17
N SER A 127 -19.59 -2.85 -9.00
CA SER A 127 -19.90 -1.51 -9.49
C SER A 127 -20.72 -1.54 -10.77
N GLN A 128 -21.39 -0.42 -11.07
CA GLN A 128 -22.06 -0.20 -12.34
C GLN A 128 -21.07 -0.32 -13.51
N GLY A 129 -19.90 0.30 -13.38
CA GLY A 129 -18.82 0.19 -14.37
C GLY A 129 -18.34 -1.24 -14.64
N LEU A 130 -18.47 -2.16 -13.67
CA LEU A 130 -18.14 -3.56 -13.91
C LEU A 130 -19.15 -4.22 -14.86
N LEU A 131 -20.44 -3.97 -14.64
CA LEU A 131 -21.50 -4.53 -15.47
C LEU A 131 -21.49 -3.93 -16.87
N ASP A 132 -21.15 -2.65 -17.00
CA ASP A 132 -21.17 -1.96 -18.30
C ASP A 132 -19.93 -2.22 -19.16
N LYS A 133 -18.76 -2.48 -18.54
CA LYS A 133 -17.48 -2.61 -19.26
C LYS A 133 -17.00 -4.04 -19.50
N LEU A 134 -17.47 -5.01 -18.70
CA LEU A 134 -17.10 -6.41 -18.87
C LEU A 134 -18.16 -7.15 -19.71
N ALA A 135 -17.71 -8.09 -20.52
CA ALA A 135 -18.58 -8.97 -21.29
C ALA A 135 -19.30 -10.00 -20.39
N GLU A 136 -20.33 -10.67 -20.92
CA GLU A 136 -21.15 -11.64 -20.17
C GLU A 136 -20.31 -12.74 -19.49
N ASP A 137 -19.34 -13.32 -20.19
CA ASP A 137 -18.45 -14.37 -19.70
C ASP A 137 -17.41 -13.83 -18.70
N GLU A 138 -16.88 -12.64 -18.95
CA GLU A 138 -15.99 -11.90 -18.06
C GLU A 138 -16.65 -11.62 -16.70
N ILE A 139 -17.89 -11.12 -16.72
CA ILE A 139 -18.70 -10.94 -15.50
C ILE A 139 -18.84 -12.28 -14.76
N ALA A 140 -19.13 -13.38 -15.47
CA ALA A 140 -19.24 -14.70 -14.84
C ALA A 140 -17.93 -15.14 -14.15
N THR A 141 -16.76 -14.87 -14.75
CA THR A 141 -15.46 -15.16 -14.13
C THR A 141 -15.21 -14.36 -12.86
N ILE A 142 -15.60 -13.08 -12.82
CA ILE A 142 -15.50 -12.25 -11.62
C ILE A 142 -16.46 -12.73 -10.52
N TYR A 143 -17.71 -13.05 -10.86
CA TYR A 143 -18.64 -13.63 -9.89
C TYR A 143 -18.16 -14.99 -9.36
N ALA A 144 -17.58 -15.83 -10.22
CA ALA A 144 -16.96 -17.10 -9.84
C ALA A 144 -15.81 -16.91 -8.86
N ARG A 145 -14.98 -15.89 -9.11
CA ARG A 145 -13.90 -15.46 -8.21
C ARG A 145 -14.46 -15.05 -6.84
N GLU A 146 -15.49 -14.22 -6.80
CA GLU A 146 -16.04 -13.75 -5.52
C GLU A 146 -16.68 -14.88 -4.70
N ILE A 147 -17.45 -15.80 -5.32
CA ILE A 147 -18.01 -16.94 -4.56
C ILE A 147 -16.95 -17.94 -4.12
N SER A 148 -15.77 -17.96 -4.75
CA SER A 148 -14.68 -18.83 -4.35
C SER A 148 -14.21 -18.53 -2.91
N HIS A 149 -14.36 -17.28 -2.45
CA HIS A 149 -14.06 -16.90 -1.08
C HIS A 149 -14.94 -17.62 -0.05
N VAL A 150 -16.21 -17.89 -0.39
CA VAL A 150 -17.09 -18.74 0.42
C VAL A 150 -16.58 -20.18 0.47
N LYS A 151 -16.12 -20.72 -0.67
CA LYS A 151 -15.55 -22.07 -0.75
C LYS A 151 -14.25 -22.19 0.05
N ASN A 152 -13.41 -21.16 0.05
CA ASN A 152 -12.15 -21.11 0.80
C ASN A 152 -12.35 -20.78 2.28
N GLY A 153 -13.48 -20.19 2.66
CA GLY A 153 -13.73 -19.75 4.03
C GLY A 153 -12.85 -18.58 4.48
N ASP A 154 -12.31 -17.79 3.53
CA ASP A 154 -11.37 -16.71 3.82
C ASP A 154 -12.05 -15.34 4.05
N PHE A 155 -13.33 -15.23 3.68
CA PHE A 155 -14.06 -13.96 3.61
C PHE A 155 -14.31 -13.33 5.00
N TRP A 156 -14.46 -14.13 6.06
CA TRP A 156 -14.72 -13.61 7.40
C TRP A 156 -13.53 -12.83 7.97
N LEU A 157 -12.32 -13.36 7.77
CA LEU A 157 -11.10 -12.77 8.30
C LEU A 157 -10.77 -11.47 7.57
N ILE A 158 -10.94 -11.43 6.25
CA ILE A 158 -10.71 -10.19 5.49
C ILE A 158 -11.81 -9.16 5.78
N SER A 159 -13.05 -9.57 6.05
CA SER A 159 -14.15 -8.65 6.37
C SER A 159 -13.89 -7.91 7.67
N ILE A 160 -13.56 -8.62 8.76
CA ILE A 160 -13.25 -7.96 10.04
C ILE A 160 -11.97 -7.12 9.93
N ALA A 161 -10.95 -7.62 9.24
CA ALA A 161 -9.70 -6.91 9.04
C ALA A 161 -9.92 -5.58 8.28
N THR A 162 -10.66 -5.60 7.17
CA THR A 162 -11.03 -4.38 6.44
C THR A 162 -11.80 -3.42 7.35
N LEU A 163 -12.74 -3.90 8.16
CA LEU A 163 -13.50 -3.05 9.09
C LEU A 163 -12.60 -2.39 10.14
N MET A 164 -11.66 -3.13 10.71
CA MET A 164 -10.66 -2.57 11.63
C MET A 164 -9.82 -1.48 10.95
N LEU A 165 -9.47 -1.65 9.67
CA LEU A 165 -8.74 -0.64 8.90
C LEU A 165 -9.58 0.58 8.54
N GLN A 166 -10.90 0.41 8.38
CA GLN A 166 -11.80 1.53 8.10
C GLN A 166 -11.85 2.52 9.26
N ILE A 167 -11.65 2.10 10.51
CA ILE A 167 -11.65 3.00 11.68
C ILE A 167 -10.59 4.12 11.54
N PRO A 168 -9.27 3.81 11.49
CA PRO A 168 -8.25 4.84 11.33
C PRO A 168 -8.35 5.57 9.98
N TYR A 169 -8.74 4.87 8.90
CA TYR A 169 -8.86 5.50 7.58
C TYR A 169 -9.99 6.53 7.52
N THR A 170 -11.16 6.22 8.09
CA THR A 170 -12.29 7.15 8.14
C THR A 170 -12.02 8.35 9.02
N ILE A 171 -11.32 8.17 10.15
CA ILE A 171 -10.85 9.29 11.00
C ILE A 171 -9.93 10.22 10.20
N TYR A 172 -8.93 9.66 9.50
CA TYR A 172 -8.03 10.43 8.63
C TYR A 172 -8.80 11.22 7.57
N TRP A 173 -9.69 10.56 6.84
CA TRP A 173 -10.41 11.20 5.74
C TRP A 173 -11.42 12.25 6.23
N GLN A 174 -12.20 11.96 7.27
CA GLN A 174 -13.21 12.89 7.79
C GLN A 174 -12.57 14.12 8.42
N LEU A 175 -11.49 13.98 9.18
CA LEU A 175 -10.80 15.13 9.79
C LEU A 175 -10.17 16.03 8.73
N THR A 176 -9.52 15.45 7.72
CA THR A 176 -8.91 16.24 6.63
C THR A 176 -9.97 16.94 5.79
N PHE A 177 -11.05 16.23 5.43
CA PHE A 177 -12.19 16.83 4.72
C PHE A 177 -12.84 17.96 5.53
N LEU A 178 -13.08 17.74 6.83
CA LEU A 178 -13.68 18.76 7.70
C LEU A 178 -12.77 19.99 7.84
N ALA A 179 -11.46 19.78 8.01
CA ALA A 179 -10.50 20.88 8.14
C ALA A 179 -10.39 21.72 6.86
N ASP A 180 -10.37 21.08 5.69
CA ASP A 180 -10.38 21.78 4.40
C ASP A 180 -11.73 22.49 4.16
N TRP A 181 -12.86 21.83 4.47
CA TRP A 181 -14.20 22.42 4.33
C TRP A 181 -14.41 23.66 5.21
N VAL A 182 -13.95 23.62 6.48
CA VAL A 182 -14.04 24.77 7.39
C VAL A 182 -13.20 25.94 6.89
N LEU A 183 -12.01 25.67 6.34
CA LEU A 183 -11.15 26.70 5.77
C LEU A 183 -11.81 27.36 4.55
N ASP A 184 -12.30 26.55 3.61
CA ASP A 184 -13.01 27.02 2.41
C ASP A 184 -14.23 27.87 2.77
N PHE A 185 -14.96 27.51 3.84
CA PHE A 185 -16.10 28.28 4.32
C PHE A 185 -15.70 29.69 4.80
N ILE A 186 -14.55 29.80 5.48
CA ILE A 186 -14.03 31.09 5.95
C ILE A 186 -13.51 31.93 4.79
N GLU A 187 -12.78 31.31 3.86
CA GLU A 187 -12.20 32.01 2.69
C GLU A 187 -13.26 32.54 1.74
N ARG A 188 -14.42 31.87 1.62
CA ARG A 188 -15.57 32.35 0.82
C ARG A 188 -16.32 33.55 1.42
N GLY A 189 -15.98 33.95 2.64
CA GLY A 189 -16.58 35.09 3.33
C GLY A 189 -17.62 34.66 4.37
N LEU A 190 -17.43 35.11 5.60
CA LEU A 190 -18.33 34.85 6.72
C LEU A 190 -19.61 35.70 6.60
N PRO A 191 -20.80 35.14 6.93
CA PRO A 191 -22.04 35.90 6.91
C PRO A 191 -22.00 37.20 7.71
N ASP A 192 -22.68 38.24 7.21
CA ASP A 192 -22.69 39.58 7.84
C ASP A 192 -23.32 39.63 9.23
N PHE A 193 -24.19 38.66 9.56
CA PHE A 193 -24.83 38.58 10.87
C PHE A 193 -23.89 38.20 12.02
N LEU A 194 -22.66 37.74 11.73
CA LEU A 194 -21.69 37.39 12.77
C LEU A 194 -21.05 38.65 13.38
N PRO A 195 -21.06 38.79 14.73
CA PRO A 195 -20.37 39.88 15.42
C PRO A 195 -18.89 39.97 15.04
N GLU A 196 -18.34 41.18 14.96
CA GLU A 196 -16.93 41.43 14.58
C GLU A 196 -15.94 40.65 15.46
N PHE A 197 -16.21 40.55 16.76
CA PHE A 197 -15.39 39.75 17.68
C PHE A 197 -15.28 38.28 17.25
N ILE A 198 -16.37 37.67 16.77
CA ILE A 198 -16.36 36.29 16.27
C ILE A 198 -15.54 36.20 14.99
N LYS A 199 -15.70 37.17 14.08
CA LYS A 199 -14.92 37.24 12.83
C LYS A 199 -13.40 37.34 13.10
N SER A 200 -12.99 38.03 14.17
CA SER A 200 -11.57 38.12 14.58
C SER A 200 -11.04 36.85 15.24
N CYS A 201 -11.82 36.15 16.07
CA CYS A 201 -11.36 34.94 16.77
C CYS A 201 -11.41 33.67 15.91
N LEU A 202 -12.36 33.58 14.98
CA LEU A 202 -12.60 32.36 14.21
C LEU A 202 -11.37 31.88 13.42
N PRO A 203 -10.60 32.72 12.71
CA PRO A 203 -9.40 32.27 11.99
C PRO A 203 -8.34 31.64 12.90
N ILE A 204 -8.18 32.16 14.12
CA ILE A 204 -7.24 31.63 15.11
C ILE A 204 -7.67 30.23 15.56
N LEU A 205 -8.96 30.07 15.88
CA LEU A 205 -9.53 28.78 16.26
C LEU A 205 -9.40 27.75 15.13
N VAL A 206 -9.65 28.17 13.88
CA VAL A 206 -9.52 27.28 12.71
C VAL A 206 -8.07 26.90 12.46
N SER A 207 -7.12 27.83 12.61
CA SER A 207 -5.70 27.50 12.52
C SER A 207 -5.29 26.45 13.58
N GLY A 208 -5.73 26.63 14.82
CA GLY A 208 -5.51 25.64 15.89
C GLY A 208 -6.15 24.28 15.59
N PHE A 209 -7.40 24.27 15.13
CA PHE A 209 -8.11 23.05 14.72
C PHE A 209 -7.40 22.34 13.56
N ARG A 210 -6.85 23.08 12.59
CA ARG A 210 -6.10 22.52 11.46
C ARG A 210 -4.84 21.80 11.91
N VAL A 211 -4.05 22.40 12.82
CA VAL A 211 -2.86 21.73 13.36
C VAL A 211 -3.26 20.44 14.10
N PHE A 212 -4.32 20.50 14.90
CA PHE A 212 -4.87 19.31 15.55
C PHE A 212 -5.30 18.23 14.54
N ALA A 213 -6.07 18.61 13.52
CA ALA A 213 -6.52 17.71 12.47
C ALA A 213 -5.33 17.11 11.69
N ALA A 214 -4.28 17.89 11.41
CA ALA A 214 -3.06 17.43 10.75
C ALA A 214 -2.34 16.34 11.55
N ILE A 215 -2.18 16.53 12.86
CA ILE A 215 -1.53 15.57 13.76
C ILE A 215 -2.36 14.27 13.83
N ILE A 216 -3.65 14.38 14.15
CA ILE A 216 -4.51 13.20 14.33
C ILE A 216 -4.69 12.43 13.02
N SER A 217 -4.85 13.13 11.88
CA SER A 217 -4.99 12.49 10.58
C SER A 217 -3.70 11.79 10.13
N THR A 218 -2.53 12.39 10.38
CA THR A 218 -1.22 11.76 10.11
C THR A 218 -1.02 10.49 10.94
N LEU A 219 -1.31 10.56 12.25
CA LEU A 219 -1.24 9.41 13.15
C LEU A 219 -2.21 8.31 12.73
N SER A 220 -3.44 8.69 12.37
CA SER A 220 -4.48 7.75 11.93
C SER A 220 -4.11 7.07 10.60
N TYR A 221 -3.58 7.81 9.63
CA TYR A 221 -3.11 7.23 8.37
C TYR A 221 -1.90 6.31 8.56
N GLY A 222 -0.97 6.68 9.45
CA GLY A 222 0.13 5.82 9.87
C GLY A 222 -0.36 4.52 10.53
N LEU A 223 -1.35 4.62 11.41
CA LEU A 223 -1.99 3.47 12.06
C LEU A 223 -2.70 2.57 11.06
N TYR A 224 -3.39 3.13 10.07
CA TYR A 224 -3.99 2.39 8.95
C TYR A 224 -2.94 1.53 8.25
N TRP A 225 -1.81 2.11 7.86
CA TRP A 225 -0.73 1.38 7.20
C TRP A 225 -0.12 0.29 8.10
N LEU A 226 0.11 0.61 9.37
CA LEU A 226 0.71 -0.31 10.33
C LEU A 226 -0.19 -1.53 10.59
N LEU A 227 -1.50 -1.34 10.75
CA LEU A 227 -2.47 -2.43 10.88
C LEU A 227 -2.64 -3.23 9.58
N LYS A 228 -2.43 -2.59 8.42
CA LYS A 228 -2.52 -3.23 7.10
C LYS A 228 -1.41 -4.24 6.87
N LEU A 229 -0.19 -3.99 7.37
CA LEU A 229 1.01 -4.82 7.15
C LEU A 229 0.82 -6.33 7.35
N PRO A 230 0.32 -6.81 8.50
CA PRO A 230 0.16 -8.25 8.68
C PRO A 230 -0.83 -8.84 7.64
N ILE A 231 -1.81 -8.06 7.17
CA ILE A 231 -2.90 -8.53 6.30
C ILE A 231 -2.43 -8.74 4.85
N LEU A 232 -1.39 -8.03 4.43
CA LEU A 232 -0.89 -8.05 3.05
C LEU A 232 -0.56 -9.47 2.55
N TRP A 233 0.09 -10.29 3.39
CA TRP A 233 0.43 -11.66 3.01
C TRP A 233 -0.82 -12.51 2.70
N LEU A 234 -1.83 -12.44 3.56
CA LEU A 234 -3.08 -13.16 3.38
C LEU A 234 -3.83 -12.64 2.15
N SER A 235 -3.87 -11.31 1.98
CA SER A 235 -4.48 -10.66 0.82
C SER A 235 -3.93 -11.21 -0.49
N ARG A 236 -2.60 -11.31 -0.64
CA ARG A 236 -1.97 -11.88 -1.83
C ARG A 236 -2.31 -13.36 -2.05
N ARG A 237 -2.25 -14.17 -0.99
CA ARG A 237 -2.53 -15.62 -1.09
C ARG A 237 -3.97 -15.90 -1.49
N ARG A 238 -4.94 -15.16 -0.96
CA ARG A 238 -6.37 -15.29 -1.29
C ARG A 238 -6.62 -15.11 -2.79
N VAL A 239 -5.90 -14.17 -3.43
CA VAL A 239 -6.05 -13.88 -4.86
C VAL A 239 -5.69 -15.09 -5.73
N TYR A 240 -4.57 -15.77 -5.49
CA TYR A 240 -4.21 -16.96 -6.29
C TYR A 240 -5.24 -18.09 -6.15
N TYR A 241 -5.74 -18.34 -4.95
CA TYR A 241 -6.77 -19.35 -4.73
C TYR A 241 -8.09 -18.97 -5.39
N SER A 242 -8.47 -17.70 -5.34
CA SER A 242 -9.70 -17.24 -5.97
C SER A 242 -9.62 -17.31 -7.48
N ASP A 243 -8.48 -16.95 -8.06
CA ASP A 243 -8.27 -16.99 -9.52
C ASP A 243 -8.32 -18.44 -10.03
N ARG A 244 -7.61 -19.38 -9.37
CA ARG A 244 -7.67 -20.81 -9.71
C ARG A 244 -9.08 -21.38 -9.60
N LEU A 245 -9.81 -21.03 -8.55
CA LEU A 245 -11.17 -21.53 -8.35
C LEU A 245 -12.16 -20.91 -9.34
N ALA A 246 -11.99 -19.64 -9.71
CA ALA A 246 -12.79 -19.01 -10.76
C ALA A 246 -12.63 -19.77 -12.07
N CYS A 247 -11.39 -20.04 -12.50
CA CYS A 247 -11.11 -20.84 -13.70
C CYS A 247 -11.76 -22.22 -13.62
N ASN A 248 -11.64 -22.93 -12.49
CA ASN A 248 -12.24 -24.26 -12.32
C ASN A 248 -13.77 -24.24 -12.35
N LEU A 249 -14.40 -23.13 -11.96
CA LEU A 249 -15.86 -23.01 -11.90
C LEU A 249 -16.46 -22.59 -13.24
N THR A 250 -15.77 -21.76 -14.01
CA THR A 250 -16.23 -21.29 -15.33
C THR A 250 -15.68 -22.10 -16.50
N GLY A 251 -14.53 -22.76 -16.32
CA GLY A 251 -13.75 -23.32 -17.43
C GLY A 251 -13.15 -22.25 -18.35
N ASN A 252 -13.16 -20.97 -17.94
CA ASN A 252 -12.78 -19.84 -18.78
C ASN A 252 -11.64 -19.01 -18.14
N PRO A 253 -10.37 -19.45 -18.27
CA PRO A 253 -9.22 -18.69 -17.77
C PRO A 253 -8.97 -17.41 -18.57
N ASN A 254 -9.28 -17.39 -19.87
CA ASN A 254 -9.11 -16.21 -20.73
C ASN A 254 -10.09 -15.09 -20.37
N GLY A 255 -11.34 -15.41 -20.06
CA GLY A 255 -12.32 -14.44 -19.56
C GLY A 255 -11.83 -13.75 -18.28
N LEU A 256 -11.14 -14.48 -17.39
CA LEU A 256 -10.54 -13.88 -16.20
C LEU A 256 -9.33 -12.99 -16.54
N THR A 257 -8.48 -13.42 -17.49
CA THR A 257 -7.37 -12.60 -18.02
C THR A 257 -7.88 -11.27 -18.57
N ARG A 258 -8.87 -11.31 -19.47
CA ARG A 258 -9.50 -10.09 -20.03
C ARG A 258 -10.10 -9.21 -18.95
N SER A 259 -10.80 -9.81 -17.99
CA SER A 259 -11.39 -9.08 -16.86
C SER A 259 -10.33 -8.34 -16.03
N ILE A 260 -9.22 -9.00 -15.67
CA ILE A 260 -8.14 -8.39 -14.88
C ILE A 260 -7.49 -7.22 -15.64
N LEU A 261 -7.23 -7.39 -16.94
CA LEU A 261 -6.66 -6.34 -17.78
C LEU A 261 -7.59 -5.13 -17.91
N LYS A 262 -8.87 -5.37 -18.24
CA LYS A 262 -9.88 -4.30 -18.32
C LYS A 262 -9.99 -3.55 -16.99
N ILE A 263 -10.04 -4.27 -15.87
CA ILE A 263 -10.08 -3.63 -14.54
C ILE A 263 -8.84 -2.76 -14.30
N THR A 264 -7.66 -3.25 -14.68
CA THR A 264 -6.39 -2.53 -14.52
C THR A 264 -6.37 -1.24 -15.35
N ILE A 265 -6.76 -1.31 -16.64
CA ILE A 265 -6.82 -0.16 -17.55
C ILE A 265 -7.86 0.86 -17.05
N GLU A 266 -9.05 0.40 -16.68
CA GLU A 266 -10.15 1.27 -16.28
C GLU A 266 -9.92 1.94 -14.91
N MET A 267 -9.17 1.30 -14.01
CA MET A 267 -8.68 1.95 -12.79
C MET A 267 -7.73 3.11 -13.11
N ALA A 268 -6.82 2.94 -14.06
CA ALA A 268 -5.92 4.02 -14.49
C ALA A 268 -6.69 5.16 -15.17
N ASN A 269 -7.65 4.84 -16.04
CA ASN A 269 -8.53 5.82 -16.70
C ASN A 269 -9.35 6.61 -15.68
N ASP A 270 -9.88 5.97 -14.63
CA ASP A 270 -10.59 6.68 -13.56
C ASP A 270 -9.69 7.68 -12.83
N ILE A 271 -8.44 7.32 -12.54
CA ILE A 271 -7.49 8.25 -11.92
C ILE A 271 -7.21 9.45 -12.83
N GLN A 272 -7.04 9.23 -14.14
CA GLN A 272 -6.87 10.31 -15.12
C GLN A 272 -8.09 11.24 -15.12
N ASN A 273 -9.29 10.67 -15.18
CA ASN A 273 -10.54 11.44 -15.28
C ASN A 273 -10.90 12.18 -13.99
N GLN A 274 -10.69 11.55 -12.82
CA GLN A 274 -10.98 12.14 -11.51
C GLN A 274 -9.85 13.03 -11.01
N GLY A 275 -8.65 12.90 -11.58
CA GLY A 275 -7.44 13.62 -11.17
C GLY A 275 -6.88 13.20 -9.81
N LYS A 276 -7.37 12.10 -9.21
CA LYS A 276 -6.95 11.60 -7.88
C LYS A 276 -7.37 10.15 -7.67
N ILE A 277 -6.79 9.48 -6.66
CA ILE A 277 -7.25 8.16 -6.24
C ILE A 277 -8.52 8.31 -5.38
N ARG A 278 -9.59 7.58 -5.75
CA ARG A 278 -10.82 7.51 -4.94
C ARG A 278 -10.55 6.82 -3.60
N ASN A 279 -11.11 7.35 -2.53
CA ASN A 279 -10.99 6.79 -1.18
C ASN A 279 -11.48 5.33 -1.07
N LEU A 280 -12.49 4.95 -1.87
CA LEU A 280 -12.98 3.58 -1.94
C LEU A 280 -11.88 2.61 -2.42
N LEU A 281 -11.17 2.99 -3.48
CA LEU A 281 -10.12 2.16 -4.10
C LEU A 281 -8.92 1.99 -3.17
N GLU A 282 -8.62 3.00 -2.36
CA GLU A 282 -7.52 2.97 -1.40
C GLU A 282 -7.88 2.20 -0.12
N SER A 283 -9.05 2.45 0.47
CA SER A 283 -9.43 1.92 1.79
C SER A 283 -10.00 0.50 1.75
N PHE A 284 -10.64 0.11 0.64
CA PHE A 284 -11.17 -1.24 0.42
C PHE A 284 -10.27 -2.09 -0.50
N GLU A 285 -9.06 -1.61 -0.81
CA GLU A 285 -8.12 -2.24 -1.74
C GLU A 285 -7.96 -3.75 -1.51
N LEU A 286 -7.84 -4.18 -0.25
CA LEU A 286 -7.62 -5.59 0.13
C LEU A 286 -8.73 -6.56 -0.31
N LEU A 287 -9.92 -6.05 -0.64
CA LEU A 287 -11.03 -6.87 -1.11
C LEU A 287 -11.11 -6.92 -2.64
N MET A 288 -10.43 -6.01 -3.35
CA MET A 288 -10.54 -5.85 -4.80
C MET A 288 -9.79 -6.96 -5.57
N PRO A 289 -10.12 -7.21 -6.84
CA PRO A 289 -9.39 -8.15 -7.68
C PRO A 289 -8.01 -7.64 -8.12
N VAL A 290 -7.83 -6.32 -8.22
CA VAL A 290 -6.59 -5.66 -8.64
C VAL A 290 -6.26 -4.57 -7.63
N GLY A 291 -4.97 -4.42 -7.30
CA GLY A 291 -4.49 -3.38 -6.41
C GLY A 291 -4.29 -2.07 -7.15
N ILE A 292 -4.87 -0.99 -6.63
CA ILE A 292 -4.87 0.33 -7.29
C ILE A 292 -3.45 0.82 -7.62
N ASN A 293 -2.49 0.59 -6.71
CA ASN A 293 -1.12 1.04 -6.91
C ASN A 293 -0.41 0.33 -8.08
N GLN A 294 -0.74 -0.93 -8.35
CA GLN A 294 -0.21 -1.65 -9.52
C GLN A 294 -0.91 -1.18 -10.81
N ALA A 295 -2.19 -0.83 -10.72
CA ALA A 295 -2.98 -0.39 -11.85
C ALA A 295 -2.57 0.97 -12.41
N ILE A 296 -2.08 1.91 -11.58
CA ILE A 296 -1.70 3.28 -12.00
C ILE A 296 -0.85 3.26 -13.28
N THR A 297 0.36 2.72 -13.18
CA THR A 297 1.32 2.81 -14.28
C THR A 297 1.07 1.74 -15.33
N VAL A 298 0.88 0.48 -14.91
CA VAL A 298 0.64 -0.64 -15.83
C VAL A 298 -0.62 -0.39 -16.67
N GLY A 299 -1.75 -0.04 -16.03
CA GLY A 299 -3.02 0.20 -16.72
C GLY A 299 -2.95 1.36 -17.71
N SER A 300 -2.22 2.43 -17.38
CA SER A 300 -2.06 3.59 -18.27
C SER A 300 -1.18 3.33 -19.50
N VAL A 301 -0.24 2.38 -19.41
CA VAL A 301 0.68 2.03 -20.50
C VAL A 301 0.11 0.89 -21.36
N CYS A 302 -0.62 -0.04 -20.73
CA CYS A 302 -1.30 -1.15 -21.39
C CYS A 302 -2.28 -0.70 -22.49
N SER A 303 -2.88 0.49 -22.38
CA SER A 303 -3.80 1.00 -23.40
C SER A 303 -3.13 1.38 -24.72
N HIS A 304 -1.80 1.51 -24.75
CA HIS A 304 -1.06 2.04 -25.89
C HIS A 304 0.07 1.13 -26.39
N SER A 305 0.23 -0.08 -25.83
CA SER A 305 1.39 -0.95 -26.11
C SER A 305 1.05 -2.44 -26.07
N ASN A 306 2.00 -3.29 -26.50
CA ASN A 306 1.82 -4.75 -26.45
C ASN A 306 1.79 -5.25 -24.99
N PHE A 307 0.70 -5.92 -24.61
CA PHE A 307 0.50 -6.47 -23.26
C PHE A 307 1.64 -7.38 -22.80
N GLU A 308 2.23 -8.17 -23.69
CA GLU A 308 3.17 -9.23 -23.33
C GLU A 308 4.50 -8.68 -22.79
N SER A 309 5.03 -7.62 -23.40
CA SER A 309 6.33 -7.08 -23.01
C SER A 309 6.28 -6.39 -21.65
N ILE A 310 5.17 -5.74 -21.30
CA ILE A 310 4.97 -4.99 -20.05
C ILE A 310 5.24 -5.85 -18.82
N PHE A 311 4.88 -7.13 -18.89
CA PHE A 311 4.98 -8.06 -17.77
C PHE A 311 6.33 -8.79 -17.69
N ASN A 312 7.31 -8.44 -18.55
CA ASN A 312 8.65 -9.05 -18.53
C ASN A 312 9.31 -8.96 -17.15
N TRP A 313 9.27 -7.79 -16.51
CA TRP A 313 9.86 -7.63 -15.17
C TRP A 313 9.14 -8.48 -14.11
N ASP A 314 7.80 -8.53 -14.16
CA ASP A 314 7.00 -9.30 -13.19
C ASP A 314 7.35 -10.80 -13.26
N ILE A 315 7.67 -11.30 -14.47
CA ILE A 315 7.92 -12.73 -14.75
C ILE A 315 9.41 -13.10 -14.60
N LEU A 316 10.33 -12.24 -15.05
CA LEU A 316 11.76 -12.56 -15.19
C LEU A 316 12.60 -12.12 -13.98
N ASN A 317 12.17 -11.09 -13.23
CA ASN A 317 13.00 -10.55 -12.16
C ASN A 317 13.07 -11.52 -10.96
N PRO A 318 14.27 -11.96 -10.52
CA PRO A 318 14.40 -12.95 -9.46
C PRO A 318 14.02 -12.43 -8.06
N TYR A 319 13.90 -11.10 -7.89
CA TYR A 319 13.54 -10.45 -6.63
C TYR A 319 12.09 -9.97 -6.60
N SER A 320 11.30 -10.23 -7.64
CA SER A 320 9.95 -9.68 -7.81
C SER A 320 9.05 -10.02 -6.63
N HIS A 321 9.09 -11.27 -6.15
CA HIS A 321 8.33 -11.72 -4.97
C HIS A 321 8.72 -10.97 -3.68
N TRP A 322 10.02 -10.70 -3.48
CA TRP A 322 10.51 -9.97 -2.32
C TRP A 322 10.09 -8.50 -2.38
N LEU A 323 10.20 -7.88 -3.55
CA LEU A 323 9.77 -6.49 -3.78
C LEU A 323 8.26 -6.31 -3.67
N ALA A 324 7.47 -7.37 -3.88
CA ALA A 324 6.02 -7.35 -3.76
C ALA A 324 5.50 -7.62 -2.32
N ILE A 325 6.37 -7.80 -1.32
CA ILE A 325 5.94 -8.12 0.06
C ILE A 325 5.04 -7.03 0.67
N ASN A 326 5.27 -5.77 0.29
CA ASN A 326 4.49 -4.62 0.77
C ASN A 326 3.22 -4.36 -0.07
N ASN A 327 2.92 -5.20 -1.06
CA ASN A 327 1.75 -5.05 -1.92
C ASN A 327 0.55 -5.84 -1.38
N SER A 328 -0.63 -5.27 -1.53
CA SER A 328 -1.94 -5.89 -1.25
C SER A 328 -2.23 -7.10 -2.16
N HIS A 329 -1.77 -7.05 -3.40
CA HIS A 329 -2.02 -8.05 -4.44
C HIS A 329 -0.73 -8.67 -4.96
N PRO A 330 -0.78 -9.90 -5.49
CA PRO A 330 0.35 -10.44 -6.24
C PRO A 330 0.57 -9.65 -7.52
N LEU A 331 1.74 -9.83 -8.13
CA LEU A 331 2.10 -9.16 -9.37
C LEU A 331 1.14 -9.56 -10.50
N LEU A 332 0.73 -8.58 -11.31
CA LEU A 332 -0.21 -8.81 -12.40
C LEU A 332 0.36 -9.80 -13.43
N GLY A 333 1.61 -9.63 -13.85
CA GLY A 333 2.23 -10.50 -14.84
C GLY A 333 2.31 -11.97 -14.40
N GLU A 334 2.62 -12.21 -13.13
CA GLU A 334 2.64 -13.57 -12.56
C GLU A 334 1.26 -14.22 -12.57
N ARG A 335 0.22 -13.46 -12.20
CA ARG A 335 -1.17 -13.95 -12.23
C ARG A 335 -1.59 -14.29 -13.65
N LEU A 336 -1.35 -13.39 -14.61
CA LEU A 336 -1.72 -13.60 -16.02
C LEU A 336 -0.97 -14.78 -16.63
N LYS A 337 0.31 -14.98 -16.29
CA LYS A 337 1.08 -16.15 -16.69
C LYS A 337 0.44 -17.45 -16.17
N ILE A 338 0.01 -17.49 -14.91
CA ILE A 338 -0.68 -18.67 -14.34
C ILE A 338 -1.99 -18.95 -15.07
N LEU A 339 -2.76 -17.93 -15.43
CA LEU A 339 -4.00 -18.08 -16.21
C LEU A 339 -3.74 -18.62 -17.62
N SER A 340 -2.69 -18.13 -18.28
CA SER A 340 -2.23 -18.66 -19.58
C SER A 340 -1.84 -20.14 -19.47
N LEU A 341 -1.14 -20.54 -18.40
CA LEU A 341 -0.84 -21.96 -18.14
C LEU A 341 -2.09 -22.81 -17.92
N TYR A 342 -3.15 -22.27 -17.28
CA TYR A 342 -4.42 -22.99 -17.16
C TYR A 342 -5.13 -23.14 -18.51
N ALA A 343 -5.13 -22.11 -19.35
CA ALA A 343 -5.67 -22.19 -20.71
C ALA A 343 -4.95 -23.27 -21.52
N ASN A 344 -3.61 -23.27 -21.52
CA ASN A 344 -2.80 -24.27 -22.21
C ASN A 344 -3.04 -25.68 -21.66
N PHE A 345 -3.08 -25.85 -20.34
CA PHE A 345 -3.37 -27.15 -19.73
C PHE A 345 -4.76 -27.68 -20.13
N TRP A 346 -5.74 -26.80 -20.34
CA TRP A 346 -7.07 -27.16 -20.82
C TRP A 346 -7.21 -27.17 -22.34
N GLN A 347 -6.11 -27.05 -23.09
CA GLN A 347 -6.10 -27.04 -24.55
C GLN A 347 -6.98 -25.93 -25.15
N LEU A 348 -7.07 -24.80 -24.45
CA LEU A 348 -7.73 -23.58 -24.93
C LEU A 348 -6.69 -22.67 -25.58
N GLU A 349 -7.11 -21.95 -26.62
CA GLU A 349 -6.29 -20.87 -27.18
C GLU A 349 -6.04 -19.80 -26.10
N THR A 350 -4.79 -19.39 -25.89
CA THR A 350 -4.44 -18.42 -24.85
C THR A 350 -4.70 -16.99 -25.28
N GLU A 351 -5.29 -16.18 -24.40
CA GLU A 351 -5.46 -14.73 -24.64
C GLU A 351 -4.11 -13.98 -24.72
N LEU A 352 -3.11 -14.41 -23.95
CA LEU A 352 -1.78 -13.83 -23.90
C LEU A 352 -0.72 -14.94 -23.97
N ASN A 353 0.30 -14.76 -24.82
CA ASN A 353 1.41 -15.70 -24.94
C ASN A 353 2.58 -15.29 -24.02
N LEU A 354 2.37 -15.44 -22.71
CA LEU A 354 3.38 -15.11 -21.69
C LEU A 354 4.37 -16.26 -21.40
N GLU A 355 4.16 -17.43 -22.01
CA GLU A 355 5.00 -18.61 -21.84
C GLU A 355 6.33 -18.46 -22.59
N ASN A 356 6.26 -17.93 -23.83
CA ASN A 356 7.41 -17.70 -24.69
C ASN A 356 8.38 -16.63 -24.18
N ILE A 357 7.98 -15.80 -23.20
CA ILE A 357 8.87 -14.81 -22.58
C ILE A 357 10.07 -15.49 -21.92
N ASN A 358 9.85 -16.62 -21.23
CA ASN A 358 10.95 -17.39 -20.64
C ASN A 358 11.80 -18.07 -21.72
N ALA A 359 11.17 -18.70 -22.72
CA ALA A 359 11.89 -19.41 -23.79
C ALA A 359 12.76 -18.46 -24.63
N ASN A 360 12.22 -17.30 -25.04
CA ASN A 360 12.93 -16.30 -25.83
C ASN A 360 14.00 -15.55 -25.03
N ALA A 361 13.80 -15.34 -23.72
CA ALA A 361 14.85 -14.81 -22.84
C ALA A 361 15.99 -15.82 -22.66
N ILE A 362 15.67 -17.11 -22.54
CA ILE A 362 16.67 -18.19 -22.49
C ILE A 362 17.39 -18.33 -23.84
N GLU A 363 16.68 -18.26 -24.97
CA GLU A 363 17.25 -18.31 -26.32
C GLU A 363 18.09 -17.08 -26.68
N LYS A 364 17.65 -15.85 -26.38
CA LYS A 364 18.48 -14.65 -26.55
C LYS A 364 19.72 -14.70 -25.69
N ASN A 365 19.59 -15.17 -24.45
CA ASN A 365 20.74 -15.45 -23.60
C ASN A 365 21.64 -16.55 -24.19
N GLN A 366 21.08 -17.55 -24.89
CA GLN A 366 21.85 -18.57 -25.62
C GLN A 366 22.51 -18.08 -26.92
N LEU A 367 21.91 -17.16 -27.65
CA LEU A 367 22.53 -16.54 -28.84
C LEU A 367 23.62 -15.54 -28.44
N SER A 368 23.46 -14.82 -27.33
CA SER A 368 24.52 -14.01 -26.72
C SER A 368 25.62 -14.87 -26.07
N ARG A 369 25.35 -16.14 -25.70
CA ARG A 369 26.36 -17.10 -25.20
C ARG A 369 27.45 -17.43 -26.21
N ASN A 370 27.22 -17.28 -27.52
CA ASN A 370 28.26 -17.57 -28.53
C ASN A 370 29.34 -16.47 -28.66
N LYS A 371 29.29 -15.40 -27.85
CA LYS A 371 30.34 -14.36 -27.83
C LYS A 371 31.09 -14.21 -26.51
N GLN A 372 30.71 -14.91 -25.45
CA GLN A 372 31.35 -14.77 -24.14
C GLN A 372 31.31 -16.09 -23.35
N GLU A 373 32.30 -16.95 -23.60
CA GLU A 373 32.65 -18.05 -22.70
C GLU A 373 33.30 -17.49 -21.42
N LYS A 374 32.51 -17.43 -20.33
CA LYS A 374 32.85 -17.77 -18.93
C LYS A 374 31.87 -17.12 -17.95
N SER A 375 30.75 -17.77 -17.72
CA SER A 375 30.18 -18.03 -16.37
C SER A 375 28.80 -18.64 -16.54
N LEU A 376 28.71 -19.93 -16.22
CA LEU A 376 27.45 -20.62 -16.04
C LEU A 376 26.80 -20.10 -14.76
N THR A 377 25.77 -19.27 -14.89
CA THR A 377 24.80 -19.04 -13.82
C THR A 377 23.44 -18.70 -14.44
N THR A 378 22.41 -19.41 -13.97
CA THR A 378 21.01 -18.97 -13.83
C THR A 378 20.89 -17.46 -13.56
N PRO A 379 19.74 -16.79 -13.81
CA PRO A 379 19.56 -15.36 -13.53
C PRO A 379 20.24 -15.02 -12.20
N ASN A 380 21.33 -14.26 -12.28
CA ASN A 380 22.33 -14.23 -11.22
C ASN A 380 21.69 -13.60 -9.99
N PHE A 381 21.30 -14.44 -9.03
CA PHE A 381 20.84 -13.99 -7.73
C PHE A 381 22.03 -13.31 -7.04
N ASN A 382 22.11 -12.01 -7.26
CA ASN A 382 23.08 -11.12 -6.69
C ASN A 382 22.67 -10.78 -5.26
N LEU A 383 23.13 -11.62 -4.34
CA LEU A 383 22.91 -11.45 -2.91
C LEU A 383 23.36 -10.05 -2.43
N GLN A 384 24.44 -9.49 -2.99
CA GLN A 384 24.93 -8.15 -2.63
C GLN A 384 23.89 -7.07 -2.94
N LYS A 385 23.28 -7.09 -4.14
CA LYS A 385 22.23 -6.12 -4.50
C LYS A 385 21.00 -6.25 -3.59
N LEU A 386 20.59 -7.48 -3.26
CA LEU A 386 19.49 -7.72 -2.33
C LEU A 386 19.80 -7.22 -0.92
N LEU A 387 20.99 -7.55 -0.40
CA LEU A 387 21.45 -7.08 0.92
C LEU A 387 21.50 -5.55 0.97
N LEU A 388 21.95 -4.90 -0.11
CA LEU A 388 22.00 -3.44 -0.17
C LEU A 388 20.60 -2.80 -0.21
N GLN A 389 19.70 -3.35 -1.02
CA GLN A 389 18.31 -2.92 -1.10
C GLN A 389 17.59 -3.08 0.26
N GLY A 390 17.85 -4.18 0.96
CA GLY A 390 17.32 -4.50 2.28
C GLY A 390 18.19 -4.04 3.46
N ALA A 391 19.21 -3.21 3.23
CA ALA A 391 20.29 -2.98 4.21
C ALA A 391 19.83 -2.55 5.62
N PRO A 392 18.79 -1.71 5.81
CA PRO A 392 18.29 -1.40 7.16
C PRO A 392 17.83 -2.64 7.94
N PHE A 393 17.15 -3.58 7.28
CA PHE A 393 16.63 -4.80 7.91
C PHE A 393 17.75 -5.81 8.18
N PHE A 394 18.66 -6.00 7.23
CA PHE A 394 19.83 -6.86 7.43
C PHE A 394 20.79 -6.26 8.47
N GLY A 395 20.89 -4.94 8.54
CA GLY A 395 21.62 -4.22 9.58
C GLY A 395 21.09 -4.55 10.98
N MET A 396 19.77 -4.63 11.17
CA MET A 396 19.18 -5.11 12.43
C MET A 396 19.60 -6.56 12.73
N LEU A 397 19.59 -7.46 11.75
CA LEU A 397 20.03 -8.85 11.96
C LEU A 397 21.51 -8.92 12.36
N ILE A 398 22.37 -8.09 11.75
CA ILE A 398 23.77 -7.98 12.15
C ILE A 398 23.89 -7.42 13.58
N GLY A 399 23.10 -6.41 13.93
CA GLY A 399 23.00 -5.88 15.30
C GLY A 399 22.57 -6.94 16.32
N LEU A 400 21.63 -7.81 15.96
CA LEU A 400 21.21 -8.95 16.79
C LEU A 400 22.37 -9.94 17.02
N LEU A 401 23.15 -10.23 15.99
CA LEU A 401 24.32 -11.09 16.10
C LEU A 401 25.39 -10.47 17.01
N PHE A 402 25.63 -9.16 16.89
CA PHE A 402 26.53 -8.44 17.79
C PHE A 402 26.05 -8.49 19.25
N ALA A 403 24.77 -8.28 19.51
CA ALA A 403 24.21 -8.41 20.85
C ALA A 403 24.40 -9.83 21.42
N GLY A 404 24.13 -10.86 20.62
CA GLY A 404 24.37 -12.26 21.00
C GLY A 404 25.84 -12.55 21.31
N LEU A 405 26.77 -11.94 20.57
CA LEU A 405 28.21 -12.06 20.82
C LEU A 405 28.63 -11.36 22.11
N PHE A 406 28.10 -10.17 22.41
CA PHE A 406 28.34 -9.50 23.69
C PHE A 406 27.80 -10.30 24.87
N TRP A 407 26.59 -10.85 24.74
CA TRP A 407 26.04 -11.77 25.74
C TRP A 407 26.96 -12.97 25.93
N LEU A 408 27.39 -13.63 24.85
CA LEU A 408 28.31 -14.77 24.95
C LEU A 408 29.61 -14.40 25.70
N ILE A 409 30.20 -13.25 25.39
CA ILE A 409 31.39 -12.75 26.10
C ILE A 409 31.10 -12.53 27.58
N GLY A 410 29.96 -11.92 27.93
CA GLY A 410 29.52 -11.74 29.31
C GLY A 410 29.32 -13.06 30.05
N GLY A 411 28.69 -14.04 29.39
CA GLY A 411 28.44 -15.37 29.96
C GLY A 411 29.74 -16.14 30.23
N ILE A 412 30.69 -16.11 29.29
CA ILE A 412 32.02 -16.70 29.50
C ILE A 412 32.78 -15.96 30.60
N SER A 413 32.72 -14.63 30.60
CA SER A 413 33.39 -13.81 31.62
C SER A 413 32.88 -14.12 33.01
N SER A 414 31.56 -14.26 33.17
CA SER A 414 30.93 -14.64 34.42
C SER A 414 31.33 -16.06 34.85
N ALA A 415 31.39 -17.00 33.90
CA ALA A 415 31.85 -18.37 34.16
C ALA A 415 33.33 -18.45 34.61
N VAL A 416 34.19 -17.53 34.13
CA VAL A 416 35.62 -17.48 34.44
C VAL A 416 35.94 -16.54 35.63
N GLY A 417 34.94 -15.84 36.17
CA GLY A 417 35.11 -14.92 37.31
C GLY A 417 35.64 -13.52 36.94
N LEU A 418 35.48 -13.11 35.68
CA LEU A 418 35.87 -11.79 35.18
C LEU A 418 34.76 -10.75 35.40
N TRP A 419 34.52 -10.41 36.67
CA TRP A 419 33.52 -9.46 37.17
C TRP A 419 33.36 -8.13 36.41
N ARG A 420 34.39 -7.65 35.70
CA ARG A 420 34.31 -6.41 34.89
C ARG A 420 33.47 -6.54 33.62
N LEU A 421 33.23 -7.74 33.13
CA LEU A 421 32.50 -8.02 31.89
C LEU A 421 31.17 -8.76 32.12
N ASP A 422 30.86 -9.10 33.36
CA ASP A 422 29.63 -9.83 33.72
C ASP A 422 28.36 -9.06 33.36
N TRP A 423 28.41 -7.73 33.38
CA TRP A 423 27.28 -6.86 33.02
C TRP A 423 26.81 -7.04 31.56
N LEU A 424 27.65 -7.62 30.69
CA LEU A 424 27.26 -7.92 29.32
C LEU A 424 26.27 -9.09 29.22
N TRP A 425 26.19 -9.95 30.25
CA TRP A 425 25.36 -11.15 30.20
C TRP A 425 23.88 -10.82 30.36
N GLY A 426 23.07 -11.07 29.32
CA GLY A 426 21.62 -10.99 29.38
C GLY A 426 21.03 -9.57 29.40
N ASP A 427 21.85 -8.53 29.29
CA ASP A 427 21.40 -7.14 29.29
C ASP A 427 20.61 -6.81 28.00
N ILE A 428 19.33 -6.46 28.19
CA ILE A 428 18.39 -6.13 27.11
C ILE A 428 18.77 -4.77 26.47
N SER A 429 19.40 -3.86 27.19
CA SER A 429 19.88 -2.58 26.62
C SER A 429 20.89 -2.81 25.51
N ILE A 430 21.78 -3.81 25.64
CA ILE A 430 22.73 -4.19 24.59
C ILE A 430 22.00 -4.70 23.35
N LEU A 431 20.96 -5.51 23.55
CA LEU A 431 20.13 -6.02 22.46
C LEU A 431 19.43 -4.88 21.71
N VAL A 432 18.68 -4.04 22.42
CA VAL A 432 17.93 -2.93 21.82
C VAL A 432 18.89 -1.93 21.16
N GLY A 433 19.98 -1.58 21.83
CA GLY A 433 20.97 -0.65 21.32
C GLY A 433 21.67 -1.16 20.05
N SER A 434 22.08 -2.43 20.04
CA SER A 434 22.74 -3.03 18.87
C SER A 434 21.80 -3.15 17.67
N LEU A 435 20.53 -3.49 17.90
CA LEU A 435 19.50 -3.49 16.85
C LEU A 435 19.32 -2.10 16.24
N ALA A 436 19.22 -1.06 17.07
CA ALA A 436 19.06 0.33 16.64
C ALA A 436 20.28 0.86 15.85
N ILE A 437 21.50 0.58 16.34
CA ILE A 437 22.74 0.93 15.67
C ILE A 437 22.86 0.19 14.34
N GLY A 438 22.56 -1.11 14.32
CA GLY A 438 22.56 -1.91 13.10
C GLY A 438 21.58 -1.38 12.03
N PHE A 439 20.37 -1.00 12.45
CA PHE A 439 19.39 -0.34 11.58
C PHE A 439 19.91 0.99 11.01
N SER A 440 20.52 1.82 11.85
CA SER A 440 21.12 3.11 11.46
C SER A 440 22.21 2.94 10.41
N ILE A 441 23.18 2.04 10.66
CA ILE A 441 24.25 1.73 9.70
C ILE A 441 23.66 1.24 8.38
N GLY A 442 22.64 0.37 8.44
CA GLY A 442 21.95 -0.11 7.24
C GLY A 442 21.28 1.00 6.42
N ILE A 443 20.70 2.03 7.06
CA ILE A 443 20.17 3.21 6.37
C ILE A 443 21.30 3.98 5.65
N LEU A 444 22.39 4.27 6.37
CA LEU A 444 23.52 5.02 5.83
C LEU A 444 24.22 4.30 4.67
N ILE A 445 24.31 2.97 4.73
CA ILE A 445 24.86 2.17 3.63
C ILE A 445 23.95 2.26 2.39
N ARG A 446 22.63 2.17 2.57
CA ARG A 446 21.67 2.20 1.45
C ARG A 446 21.59 3.57 0.80
N ILE A 447 21.66 4.65 1.58
CA ILE A 447 21.33 6.00 1.12
C ILE A 447 22.21 6.46 -0.05
N ASN A 448 23.50 6.14 -0.03
CA ASN A 448 24.46 6.58 -1.04
C ASN A 448 24.19 5.94 -2.40
N HIS A 449 23.77 4.68 -2.41
CA HIS A 449 23.44 3.99 -3.65
C HIS A 449 22.04 4.38 -4.15
N PHE A 450 21.11 4.60 -3.21
CA PHE A 450 19.77 5.02 -3.54
C PHE A 450 19.75 6.47 -4.05
N PHE A 451 20.59 7.37 -3.56
CA PHE A 451 20.69 8.75 -4.05
C PHE A 451 22.13 9.07 -4.47
N PRO A 452 22.60 8.53 -5.61
CA PRO A 452 23.94 8.78 -6.10
C PRO A 452 24.01 10.20 -6.68
N ASP A 453 24.97 10.97 -6.17
CA ASP A 453 25.27 12.37 -6.50
C ASP A 453 24.12 13.39 -6.32
N ILE A 454 24.39 14.49 -5.61
CA ILE A 454 23.45 15.61 -5.48
C ILE A 454 23.20 16.30 -6.85
N LYS A 455 24.14 16.14 -7.80
CA LYS A 455 24.01 16.59 -9.19
C LYS A 455 24.21 15.38 -10.13
N PRO A 456 23.16 14.85 -10.74
CA PRO A 456 23.28 13.70 -11.64
C PRO A 456 24.13 14.06 -12.86
N SER A 457 25.15 13.25 -13.14
CA SER A 457 26.11 13.46 -14.23
C SER A 457 25.49 13.26 -15.63
N LYS A 458 24.41 12.47 -15.75
CA LYS A 458 23.55 12.38 -16.94
C LYS A 458 22.08 12.24 -16.52
N THR A 459 21.23 13.17 -16.95
CA THR A 459 19.77 13.08 -16.74
C THR A 459 19.11 12.72 -18.06
N LEU A 460 18.35 11.63 -18.07
CA LEU A 460 17.57 11.23 -19.25
C LEU A 460 16.40 12.20 -19.42
N GLN A 461 16.37 12.91 -20.54
CA GLN A 461 15.28 13.80 -20.89
C GLN A 461 14.23 13.00 -21.67
N HIS A 462 12.99 12.99 -21.18
CA HIS A 462 11.87 12.29 -21.82
C HIS A 462 12.17 10.81 -22.16
N PRO A 463 12.59 9.99 -21.18
CA PRO A 463 12.79 8.56 -21.41
C PRO A 463 11.47 7.86 -21.74
N ASN A 464 11.54 6.82 -22.57
CA ASN A 464 10.39 5.98 -22.89
C ASN A 464 9.98 5.14 -21.67
N LEU A 465 8.78 5.38 -21.15
CA LEU A 465 8.24 4.73 -19.96
C LEU A 465 8.10 3.22 -20.15
N LEU A 466 7.76 2.74 -21.36
CA LEU A 466 7.65 1.30 -21.64
C LEU A 466 9.01 0.62 -21.49
N GLU A 467 10.09 1.22 -22.00
CA GLU A 467 11.44 0.68 -21.84
C GLU A 467 11.84 0.58 -20.36
N LEU A 468 11.54 1.63 -19.59
CA LEU A 468 11.82 1.68 -18.15
C LEU A 468 11.02 0.64 -17.34
N LEU A 469 9.81 0.31 -17.77
CA LEU A 469 8.94 -0.68 -17.11
C LEU A 469 9.33 -2.12 -17.42
N THR A 470 9.80 -2.37 -18.64
CA THR A 470 10.05 -3.71 -19.17
C THR A 470 11.45 -4.26 -18.86
N ALA A 471 12.37 -3.41 -18.40
CA ALA A 471 13.73 -3.79 -18.03
C ALA A 471 13.75 -4.92 -16.98
N PRO A 472 14.13 -6.16 -17.32
CA PRO A 472 13.85 -7.34 -16.49
C PRO A 472 14.68 -7.42 -15.20
N GLU A 473 15.91 -6.91 -15.20
CA GLU A 473 16.82 -6.97 -14.04
C GLU A 473 16.80 -5.71 -13.17
N ALA A 474 15.97 -4.72 -13.52
CA ALA A 474 15.95 -3.43 -12.83
C ALA A 474 15.49 -3.58 -11.36
N LEU A 475 16.22 -2.93 -10.46
CA LEU A 475 15.88 -2.79 -9.05
C LEU A 475 15.60 -1.33 -8.70
N PRO A 476 14.86 -1.04 -7.61
CA PRO A 476 14.71 0.33 -7.12
C PRO A 476 16.05 0.97 -6.78
N LEU A 477 17.02 0.14 -6.40
CA LEU A 477 18.38 0.51 -6.11
C LEU A 477 19.11 1.10 -7.35
N ASP A 478 18.81 0.62 -8.56
CA ASP A 478 19.48 1.06 -9.79
C ASP A 478 19.00 2.47 -10.17
N SER A 479 19.65 3.48 -9.59
CA SER A 479 19.26 4.88 -9.68
C SER A 479 19.46 5.44 -11.09
N GLN A 480 18.35 5.71 -11.80
CA GLN A 480 18.36 6.42 -13.08
C GLN A 480 17.76 7.81 -12.93
N SER A 481 18.56 8.85 -13.13
CA SER A 481 18.07 10.23 -13.09
C SER A 481 17.25 10.55 -14.34
N ILE A 482 16.01 10.97 -14.15
CA ILE A 482 15.07 11.27 -15.22
C ILE A 482 14.43 12.65 -15.04
N GLN A 483 14.06 13.25 -16.17
CA GLN A 483 13.27 14.47 -16.22
C GLN A 483 12.05 14.27 -17.11
N LEU A 484 10.86 14.49 -16.54
CA LEU A 484 9.58 14.33 -17.21
C LEU A 484 8.71 15.56 -16.99
N LYS A 485 7.96 15.96 -18.01
CA LYS A 485 6.94 17.00 -17.93
C LYS A 485 5.56 16.36 -17.98
N GLY A 486 4.64 16.87 -17.17
CA GLY A 486 3.28 16.34 -17.10
C GLY A 486 2.39 17.16 -16.18
N GLN A 487 1.12 16.76 -16.09
CA GLN A 487 0.18 17.34 -15.12
C GLN A 487 0.28 16.60 -13.79
N LEU A 488 0.32 17.34 -12.68
CA LEU A 488 0.29 16.73 -11.35
C LEU A 488 -1.14 16.37 -10.97
N LEU A 489 -1.43 15.09 -10.79
CA LEU A 489 -2.66 14.57 -10.24
C LEU A 489 -2.46 14.18 -8.77
N GLY A 490 -3.55 14.11 -8.01
CA GLY A 490 -3.55 13.70 -6.63
C GLY A 490 -4.64 14.36 -5.80
N LYS A 491 -4.74 13.96 -4.53
CA LYS A 491 -5.54 14.68 -3.54
C LYS A 491 -4.92 16.06 -3.26
N SER A 492 -5.77 17.08 -3.10
CA SER A 492 -5.38 18.42 -2.65
C SER A 492 -5.64 18.60 -1.16
N GLY A 493 -5.13 19.71 -0.59
CA GLY A 493 -5.39 20.08 0.80
C GLY A 493 -4.73 19.15 1.83
N MET A 494 -5.36 19.06 3.01
CA MET A 494 -4.85 18.26 4.14
C MET A 494 -4.93 16.76 3.88
N SER A 495 -5.81 16.34 2.98
CA SER A 495 -5.93 14.92 2.63
C SER A 495 -4.67 14.34 1.98
N ASN A 496 -3.74 15.18 1.49
CA ASN A 496 -2.46 14.76 0.91
C ASN A 496 -1.24 15.32 1.67
N LEU A 497 -1.38 15.51 2.99
CA LEU A 497 -0.35 16.13 3.80
C LEU A 497 1.00 15.40 3.73
N LEU A 498 0.98 14.07 3.64
CA LEU A 498 2.18 13.23 3.59
C LEU A 498 2.69 13.01 2.16
N GLY A 499 2.09 13.64 1.15
CA GLY A 499 2.41 13.36 -0.26
C GLY A 499 2.05 11.94 -0.68
N GLN A 500 1.08 11.32 -0.02
CA GLN A 500 0.71 9.92 -0.23
C GLN A 500 -0.01 9.65 -1.56
N ASP A 501 -0.64 10.68 -2.15
CA ASP A 501 -1.35 10.61 -3.43
C ASP A 501 -0.83 11.69 -4.38
N LEU A 502 0.34 11.43 -4.97
CA LEU A 502 0.95 12.27 -5.99
C LEU A 502 1.24 11.42 -7.23
N ILE A 503 0.69 11.81 -8.36
CA ILE A 503 0.78 11.07 -9.63
C ILE A 503 1.11 12.06 -10.74
N LEU A 504 2.12 11.78 -11.54
CA LEU A 504 2.42 12.53 -12.75
C LEU A 504 1.69 11.91 -13.93
N GLN A 505 0.84 12.69 -14.59
CA GLN A 505 0.26 12.33 -15.88
C GLN A 505 1.16 12.87 -17.00
N THR A 506 1.81 11.95 -17.71
CA THR A 506 2.59 12.26 -18.91
C THR A 506 1.80 11.85 -20.17
N THR A 507 2.37 12.09 -21.35
CA THR A 507 1.82 11.60 -22.61
C THR A 507 1.88 10.07 -22.74
N GLU A 508 2.80 9.41 -22.01
CA GLU A 508 3.01 7.96 -22.09
C GLU A 508 2.24 7.18 -21.03
N GLY A 509 1.82 7.83 -19.94
CA GLY A 509 1.05 7.18 -18.90
C GLY A 509 1.07 7.93 -17.56
N LEU A 510 0.57 7.25 -16.53
CA LEU A 510 0.57 7.70 -15.15
C LEU A 510 1.77 7.13 -14.38
N ILE A 511 2.43 7.96 -13.60
CA ILE A 511 3.57 7.54 -12.78
C ILE A 511 3.39 8.05 -11.36
N LYS A 512 3.50 7.14 -10.38
CA LYS A 512 3.45 7.54 -8.97
C LYS A 512 4.69 8.35 -8.60
N LEU A 513 4.50 9.42 -7.84
CA LEU A 513 5.58 10.24 -7.31
C LEU A 513 5.75 9.98 -5.82
N HIS A 514 6.98 10.02 -5.35
CA HIS A 514 7.32 9.96 -3.94
C HIS A 514 8.00 11.26 -3.51
N TYR A 515 7.41 11.90 -2.49
CA TYR A 515 7.88 13.15 -1.92
C TYR A 515 8.05 13.00 -0.42
N SER A 516 9.13 13.57 0.11
CA SER A 516 9.35 13.74 1.55
C SER A 516 9.82 15.16 1.81
N SER A 517 9.30 15.79 2.87
CA SER A 517 9.90 17.04 3.34
C SER A 517 11.30 16.78 3.94
N GLN A 518 12.06 17.85 4.20
CA GLN A 518 13.39 17.76 4.85
C GLN A 518 13.31 17.19 6.27
N LEU A 519 12.21 17.47 6.97
CA LEU A 519 11.90 16.91 8.28
C LEU A 519 10.91 15.74 8.17
N GLY A 520 10.87 15.08 7.01
CA GLY A 520 10.03 13.92 6.76
C GLY A 520 8.53 14.20 6.95
N PRO A 521 7.79 13.28 7.58
CA PRO A 521 6.37 13.50 7.92
C PRO A 521 6.14 14.68 8.86
N ILE A 522 7.09 15.00 9.74
CA ILE A 522 6.95 16.04 10.77
C ILE A 522 6.91 17.43 10.12
N GLY A 523 7.75 17.65 9.10
CA GLY A 523 7.78 18.92 8.37
C GLY A 523 6.46 19.25 7.66
N ASN A 524 5.63 18.24 7.42
CA ASN A 524 4.32 18.42 6.80
C ASN A 524 3.21 18.72 7.82
N LEU A 525 3.45 18.60 9.14
CA LEU A 525 2.44 18.88 10.16
C LEU A 525 2.07 20.36 10.24
N TRP A 526 2.95 21.26 9.79
CA TRP A 526 2.69 22.68 9.67
C TRP A 526 2.22 23.03 8.24
N PRO A 527 0.94 23.36 8.03
CA PRO A 527 0.33 23.51 6.70
C PRO A 527 0.89 24.66 5.83
N THR A 528 1.84 25.43 6.35
CA THR A 528 2.43 26.61 5.70
C THR A 528 3.72 26.31 4.94
N LEU A 529 4.30 25.12 5.11
CA LEU A 529 5.47 24.71 4.34
C LEU A 529 5.05 24.13 2.98
N THR A 530 5.90 24.39 1.99
CA THR A 530 5.78 24.10 0.56
C THR A 530 5.38 22.65 0.21
N ASN A 531 4.12 22.29 0.41
CA ASN A 531 3.58 20.97 0.06
C ASN A 531 3.29 20.90 -1.46
N PRO A 532 3.74 19.83 -2.14
CA PRO A 532 3.36 19.52 -3.52
C PRO A 532 1.85 19.51 -3.79
N GLY A 533 1.01 19.27 -2.77
CA GLY A 533 -0.46 19.34 -2.87
C GLY A 533 -0.98 20.67 -3.43
N SER A 534 -0.25 21.78 -3.24
CA SER A 534 -0.59 23.10 -3.82
C SER A 534 -0.38 23.20 -5.34
N LEU A 535 0.31 22.24 -5.94
CA LEU A 535 0.59 22.15 -7.37
C LEU A 535 -0.32 21.16 -8.10
N VAL A 536 -1.19 20.43 -7.38
CA VAL A 536 -2.15 19.50 -7.98
C VAL A 536 -3.03 20.24 -8.99
N GLY A 537 -3.23 19.62 -10.15
CA GLY A 537 -3.91 20.17 -11.31
C GLY A 537 -3.02 20.99 -12.25
N LYS A 538 -1.81 21.36 -11.85
CA LYS A 538 -0.90 22.20 -12.66
C LYS A 538 0.07 21.36 -13.49
N SER A 539 0.50 21.91 -14.62
CA SER A 539 1.64 21.41 -15.39
C SER A 539 2.94 21.64 -14.64
N ILE A 540 3.72 20.57 -14.47
CA ILE A 540 4.98 20.58 -13.74
C ILE A 540 6.05 19.81 -14.50
N THR A 541 7.29 20.18 -14.24
CA THR A 541 8.48 19.41 -14.63
C THR A 541 9.01 18.72 -13.39
N VAL A 542 9.04 17.39 -13.42
CA VAL A 542 9.57 16.53 -12.36
C VAL A 542 10.97 16.10 -12.74
N THR A 543 11.88 16.26 -11.81
CA THR A 543 13.28 15.85 -11.89
C THR A 543 13.53 14.95 -10.70
N GLY A 544 14.03 13.74 -10.92
CA GLY A 544 14.15 12.74 -9.85
C GLY A 544 14.78 11.44 -10.32
N TRP A 545 14.70 10.41 -9.48
CA TRP A 545 15.23 9.08 -9.78
C TRP A 545 14.09 8.10 -10.04
N TRP A 546 14.14 7.42 -11.18
CA TRP A 546 13.23 6.33 -11.51
C TRP A 546 13.51 5.11 -10.63
N ARG A 547 12.44 4.49 -10.13
CA ARG A 547 12.50 3.30 -9.28
C ARG A 547 11.61 2.21 -9.86
N ARG A 548 12.23 1.17 -10.40
CA ARG A 548 11.51 -0.03 -10.81
C ARG A 548 11.45 -1.02 -9.65
N GLY A 549 10.36 -0.97 -8.88
CA GLY A 549 9.96 -2.02 -7.94
C GLY A 549 8.64 -2.65 -8.37
N ALA A 550 8.01 -3.45 -7.50
CA ALA A 550 6.71 -4.06 -7.79
C ALA A 550 5.60 -3.04 -8.10
N ILE A 551 5.70 -1.85 -7.51
CA ILE A 551 5.02 -0.64 -7.94
C ILE A 551 6.14 0.28 -8.44
N PRO A 552 6.10 0.81 -9.67
CA PRO A 552 7.08 1.79 -10.14
C PRO A 552 6.77 3.18 -9.60
N TRP A 553 7.81 3.97 -9.28
CA TRP A 553 7.65 5.37 -8.86
C TRP A 553 8.85 6.24 -9.23
N ILE A 554 8.69 7.55 -9.09
CA ILE A 554 9.79 8.52 -9.17
C ILE A 554 10.03 9.11 -7.79
N ASP A 555 11.24 8.92 -7.26
CA ASP A 555 11.70 9.69 -6.11
C ASP A 555 12.03 11.10 -6.58
N ILE A 556 11.23 12.06 -6.16
CA ILE A 556 11.40 13.46 -6.57
C ILE A 556 12.76 13.97 -6.08
N ASN A 557 13.46 14.75 -6.90
CA ASN A 557 14.55 15.62 -6.46
C ASN A 557 14.06 17.07 -6.41
N ASN A 558 13.50 17.54 -7.54
CA ASN A 558 12.83 18.83 -7.61
C ASN A 558 11.55 18.76 -8.46
N LEU A 559 10.56 19.57 -8.07
CA LEU A 559 9.36 19.87 -8.83
C LEU A 559 9.41 21.34 -9.23
N LYS A 560 9.33 21.61 -10.53
CA LYS A 560 9.24 22.97 -11.06
C LYS A 560 7.87 23.17 -11.68
N ALA A 561 7.07 24.07 -11.12
CA ALA A 561 5.86 24.52 -11.78
C ALA A 561 6.18 25.54 -12.87
N ASP A 562 5.35 25.62 -13.90
CA ASP A 562 5.53 26.60 -15.00
C ASP A 562 5.55 28.06 -14.49
N GLY A 563 5.05 28.33 -13.28
CA GLY A 563 5.13 29.63 -12.58
C GLY A 563 6.37 29.86 -11.69
N GLY A 564 7.45 29.07 -11.87
CA GLY A 564 8.75 29.29 -11.20
C GLY A 564 8.88 28.79 -9.75
N LYS A 565 7.79 28.33 -9.10
CA LYS A 565 7.86 27.71 -7.77
C LYS A 565 8.62 26.38 -7.86
N ILE A 566 9.74 26.29 -7.15
CA ILE A 566 10.56 25.07 -7.05
C ILE A 566 10.31 24.44 -5.68
N ILE A 567 9.93 23.16 -5.67
CA ILE A 567 9.82 22.36 -4.44
C ILE A 567 10.91 21.30 -4.49
N ASN A 568 11.80 21.30 -3.49
CA ASN A 568 12.88 20.33 -3.37
C ASN A 568 12.48 19.18 -2.43
N ASN A 569 12.92 17.97 -2.75
CA ASN A 569 12.73 16.81 -1.90
C ASN A 569 13.79 16.77 -0.78
N GLY A 570 13.36 16.33 0.40
CA GLY A 570 14.19 16.21 1.59
C GLY A 570 14.53 14.77 1.99
N HIS A 571 14.17 13.78 1.18
CA HIS A 571 14.28 12.37 1.55
C HIS A 571 15.69 11.92 2.00
N PRO A 572 16.80 12.32 1.33
CA PRO A 572 18.13 11.96 1.82
C PRO A 572 18.44 12.57 3.19
N VAL A 573 18.09 13.84 3.39
CA VAL A 573 18.30 14.55 4.67
C VAL A 573 17.50 13.87 5.77
N TRP A 574 16.22 13.58 5.53
CA TRP A 574 15.36 12.91 6.49
C TRP A 574 15.89 11.51 6.86
N SER A 575 16.31 10.73 5.88
CA SER A 575 16.87 9.39 6.13
C SER A 575 18.13 9.45 7.00
N THR A 576 19.01 10.44 6.78
CA THR A 576 20.19 10.68 7.62
C THR A 576 19.80 11.11 9.04
N ILE A 577 18.82 12.01 9.19
CA ILE A 577 18.30 12.42 10.50
C ILE A 577 17.79 11.20 11.28
N VAL A 578 16.98 10.35 10.63
CA VAL A 578 16.46 9.11 11.23
C VAL A 578 17.61 8.19 11.65
N ALA A 579 18.60 7.97 10.79
CA ALA A 579 19.77 7.17 11.13
C ALA A 579 20.54 7.73 12.34
N CYS A 580 20.75 9.05 12.41
CA CYS A 580 21.38 9.70 13.56
C CYS A 580 20.56 9.50 14.84
N ILE A 581 19.23 9.67 14.79
CA ILE A 581 18.34 9.46 15.95
C ILE A 581 18.46 8.03 16.46
N PHE A 582 18.38 7.02 15.58
CA PHE A 582 18.50 5.61 15.99
C PHE A 582 19.89 5.28 16.52
N SER A 583 20.95 5.88 15.97
CA SER A 583 22.31 5.71 16.48
C SER A 583 22.46 6.28 17.90
N ILE A 584 22.05 7.53 18.10
CA ILE A 584 22.12 8.22 19.41
C ILE A 584 21.26 7.48 20.42
N TRP A 585 20.05 7.09 20.05
CA TRP A 585 19.16 6.31 20.91
C TRP A 585 19.76 4.95 21.25
N GLY A 586 20.35 4.25 20.29
CA GLY A 586 21.01 2.97 20.54
C GLY A 586 22.19 3.09 21.51
N VAL A 587 23.05 4.10 21.33
CA VAL A 587 24.16 4.41 22.25
C VAL A 587 23.64 4.78 23.64
N TYR A 588 22.58 5.60 23.71
CA TYR A 588 21.95 5.99 24.97
C TYR A 588 21.39 4.79 25.73
N MET A 589 20.71 3.86 25.04
CA MET A 589 20.17 2.65 25.67
C MET A 589 21.28 1.79 26.30
N ILE A 590 22.39 1.62 25.59
CA ILE A 590 23.58 0.89 26.09
C ILE A 590 24.21 1.63 27.27
N TYR A 591 24.34 2.97 27.18
CA TYR A 591 24.93 3.78 28.24
C TYR A 591 24.12 3.76 29.53
N VAL A 592 22.79 3.84 29.43
CA VAL A 592 21.91 3.85 30.61
C VAL A 592 21.90 2.49 31.32
N GLY A 593 22.02 1.37 30.60
CA GLY A 593 22.20 0.02 31.16
C GLY A 593 21.18 -0.36 32.24
N ARG A 594 19.88 -0.35 31.91
CA ARG A 594 18.79 -0.52 32.90
C ARG A 594 17.63 -1.39 32.43
N PHE A 595 17.92 -2.62 31.98
CA PHE A 595 16.87 -3.63 31.85
C PHE A 595 17.33 -5.01 32.29
#